data_AF-A0A7X6QM37-F1
#
_entry.id   AF-A0A7X6QM37-F1
#
_cell.length_a   1.000
_cell.length_b   1.000
_cell.length_c   1.000
_cell.angle_alpha   90.00
_cell.angle_beta   90.00
_cell.angle_gamma   90.00
#
_symmetry.space_group_name_H-M   'P 1'
#
loop_
_entity.id
_entity.type
_entity.pdbx_description
1 polymer ?
#
loop_
_entity_poly.entity_id
_entity_poly.type
_entity_poly.pdbx_seq_one_letter_code
_entity_poly.pdbx_strand_id
1 'polypeptide(L)'
;MADEPGNQTPNTPEVSESELRDLSVDELRQQAKDAGISGSSGMRKEELVEALAKAGGGAGRSADGGGGSEDVGAGPDGGKLRKGPEMSDSLKYSQEVTSPDQEPEREGRSLVTTHHEVIKQWAEERNAVPATVSGTEHGGHLGVLRFDFGDKNSDLRQVSWEEWFKTFDERGLNFIYQEQRSDGQQSNFFRLENPGREDA
;
A
#
# COMPACT_ATOMS: atom_id res chain seq x y z
N MET A 1 -20.86 3.64 43.22
CA MET A 1 -19.67 3.19 42.48
C MET A 1 -20.13 3.16 41.01
N ALA A 2 -20.23 4.34 40.38
CA ALA A 2 -19.20 4.99 39.55
C ALA A 2 -18.94 4.16 38.27
N ASP A 3 -19.68 4.40 37.19
CA ASP A 3 -19.43 5.38 36.09
C ASP A 3 -18.64 4.74 34.92
N GLU A 4 -19.31 4.65 33.76
CA GLU A 4 -18.73 4.49 32.40
C GLU A 4 -17.94 5.76 32.01
N PRO A 5 -16.97 5.76 31.05
CA PRO A 5 -17.33 5.69 29.62
C PRO A 5 -16.27 5.14 28.62
N GLY A 6 -16.73 4.82 27.41
CA GLY A 6 -16.09 5.27 26.17
C GLY A 6 -15.18 4.28 25.42
N ASN A 7 -15.71 3.68 24.35
CA ASN A 7 -15.23 4.00 22.99
C ASN A 7 -16.28 3.59 21.95
N GLN A 8 -17.16 4.53 21.60
CA GLN A 8 -17.86 4.51 20.32
C GLN A 8 -16.95 5.21 19.31
N THR A 9 -16.45 4.47 18.33
CA THR A 9 -16.07 5.05 17.04
C THR A 9 -17.13 4.60 16.02
N PRO A 10 -17.88 5.55 15.42
CA PRO A 10 -18.96 5.26 14.49
C PRO A 10 -18.45 5.22 13.04
N ASN A 11 -19.00 4.30 12.22
CA ASN A 11 -18.93 4.21 10.76
C ASN A 11 -17.68 3.61 10.09
N THR A 12 -17.56 2.29 10.18
CA THR A 12 -17.28 1.47 8.98
C THR A 12 -18.10 0.19 9.13
N PRO A 13 -19.17 -0.01 8.34
CA PRO A 13 -19.78 -1.33 8.31
C PRO A 13 -18.79 -2.25 7.59
N GLU A 14 -18.01 -3.02 8.34
CA GLU A 14 -17.46 -4.27 7.82
C GLU A 14 -18.64 -5.22 7.62
N VAL A 15 -19.39 -5.01 6.53
CA VAL A 15 -20.45 -5.92 6.08
C VAL A 15 -19.76 -7.25 5.80
N SER A 16 -19.82 -8.13 6.79
CA SER A 16 -19.21 -9.45 6.69
C SER A 16 -20.02 -10.26 5.68
N GLU A 17 -19.35 -11.00 4.79
CA GLU A 17 -19.99 -11.81 3.73
C GLU A 17 -21.12 -12.71 4.24
N SER A 18 -21.02 -13.13 5.51
CA SER A 18 -22.03 -13.90 6.25
C SER A 18 -23.36 -13.15 6.48
N GLU A 19 -23.33 -11.84 6.72
CA GLU A 19 -24.53 -11.02 6.93
C GLU A 19 -25.26 -10.77 5.62
N LEU A 20 -24.51 -10.54 4.53
CA LEU A 20 -25.09 -10.37 3.19
C LEU A 20 -25.87 -11.62 2.74
N ARG A 21 -25.45 -12.81 3.17
CA ARG A 21 -26.14 -14.08 2.86
C ARG A 21 -27.49 -14.24 3.56
N ASP A 22 -27.69 -13.57 4.69
CA ASP A 22 -28.95 -13.64 5.44
C ASP A 22 -30.02 -12.70 4.83
N LEU A 23 -29.59 -11.61 4.19
CA LEU A 23 -30.46 -10.62 3.56
C LEU A 23 -31.32 -11.19 2.42
N SER A 24 -32.49 -10.57 2.20
CA SER A 24 -33.37 -10.90 1.07
C SER A 24 -32.77 -10.48 -0.27
N VAL A 25 -33.15 -11.16 -1.35
CA VAL A 25 -32.74 -10.81 -2.73
C VAL A 25 -33.12 -9.36 -3.08
N ASP A 26 -34.27 -8.89 -2.62
CA ASP A 26 -34.74 -7.52 -2.88
C ASP A 26 -33.86 -6.49 -2.17
N GLU A 27 -33.45 -6.80 -0.94
CA GLU A 27 -32.59 -5.96 -0.11
C GLU A 27 -31.17 -5.91 -0.68
N LEU A 28 -30.64 -7.05 -1.12
CA LEU A 28 -29.37 -7.15 -1.81
C LEU A 28 -29.38 -6.38 -3.15
N ARG A 29 -30.50 -6.38 -3.89
CA ARG A 29 -30.65 -5.57 -5.12
C ARG A 29 -30.63 -4.09 -4.83
N GLN A 30 -31.35 -3.67 -3.79
CA GLN A 30 -31.41 -2.28 -3.36
C GLN A 30 -30.04 -1.80 -2.91
N GLN A 31 -29.32 -2.61 -2.13
CA GLN A 31 -27.99 -2.31 -1.62
C GLN A 31 -26.94 -2.30 -2.75
N ALA A 32 -27.05 -3.23 -3.72
CA ALA A 32 -26.20 -3.23 -4.91
C ALA A 32 -26.41 -1.99 -5.78
N LYS A 33 -27.66 -1.51 -5.89
CA LYS A 33 -27.97 -0.26 -6.60
C LYS A 33 -27.43 0.97 -5.88
N ASP A 34 -27.52 1.00 -4.56
CA ASP A 34 -26.96 2.06 -3.72
C ASP A 34 -25.43 2.12 -3.83
N ALA A 35 -24.79 0.95 -3.93
CA ALA A 35 -23.36 0.79 -4.18
C ALA A 35 -22.93 1.01 -5.66
N GLY A 36 -23.84 1.38 -6.56
CA GLY A 36 -23.53 1.67 -7.97
C GLY A 36 -23.27 0.44 -8.85
N ILE A 37 -23.61 -0.76 -8.39
CA ILE A 37 -23.42 -2.02 -9.13
C ILE A 37 -24.47 -2.12 -10.24
N SER A 38 -24.03 -1.88 -11.48
CA SER A 38 -24.87 -1.94 -12.68
C SER A 38 -25.17 -3.40 -13.05
N GLY A 39 -26.44 -3.71 -13.36
CA GLY A 39 -26.89 -5.07 -13.71
C GLY A 39 -27.51 -5.88 -12.56
N SER A 40 -27.61 -5.31 -11.36
CA SER A 40 -28.18 -5.97 -10.17
C SER A 40 -29.64 -6.43 -10.32
N SER A 41 -30.41 -5.82 -11.22
CA SER A 41 -31.84 -6.16 -11.41
C SER A 41 -32.08 -7.57 -12.01
N GLY A 42 -31.06 -8.21 -12.61
CA GLY A 42 -31.17 -9.56 -13.17
C GLY A 42 -30.45 -10.65 -12.38
N MET A 43 -29.65 -10.28 -11.38
CA MET A 43 -28.74 -11.19 -10.69
C MET A 43 -29.45 -12.08 -9.68
N ARG A 44 -28.90 -13.28 -9.47
CA ARG A 44 -29.32 -14.21 -8.41
C ARG A 44 -28.76 -13.77 -7.06
N LYS A 45 -29.34 -14.27 -5.96
CA LYS A 45 -28.93 -13.96 -4.58
C LYS A 45 -27.41 -14.06 -4.41
N GLU A 46 -26.85 -15.17 -4.87
CA GLU A 46 -25.43 -15.49 -4.73
C GLU A 46 -24.54 -14.50 -5.48
N GLU A 47 -24.93 -14.12 -6.71
CA GLU A 47 -24.20 -13.12 -7.50
C GLU A 47 -24.29 -11.72 -6.88
N LEU A 48 -25.42 -11.36 -6.26
CA LEU A 48 -25.58 -10.09 -5.56
C LEU A 48 -24.73 -10.02 -4.29
N VAL A 49 -24.70 -11.10 -3.51
CA VAL A 49 -23.85 -11.22 -2.31
C VAL A 49 -22.39 -11.10 -2.70
N GLU A 50 -21.95 -11.79 -3.77
CA GLU A 50 -20.57 -11.71 -4.26
C GLU A 50 -20.24 -10.31 -4.77
N ALA A 51 -21.13 -9.68 -5.54
CA ALA A 51 -20.91 -8.34 -6.07
C ALA A 51 -20.84 -7.29 -4.95
N LEU A 52 -21.67 -7.41 -3.92
CA LEU A 52 -21.65 -6.55 -2.73
C LEU A 52 -20.42 -6.79 -1.85
N ALA A 53 -20.03 -8.05 -1.64
CA ALA A 53 -18.81 -8.39 -0.94
C ALA A 53 -17.57 -7.84 -1.66
N LYS A 54 -17.56 -7.89 -3.00
CA LYS A 54 -16.51 -7.32 -3.84
C LYS A 54 -16.51 -5.78 -3.84
N ALA A 55 -17.69 -5.16 -3.68
CA ALA A 55 -17.80 -3.70 -3.55
C ALA A 55 -17.40 -3.20 -2.15
N GLY A 56 -17.64 -3.99 -1.10
CA GLY A 56 -17.29 -3.67 0.30
C GLY A 56 -15.86 -4.06 0.72
N GLY A 57 -15.29 -5.11 0.12
CA GLY A 57 -13.89 -5.50 0.28
C GLY A 57 -13.09 -4.99 -0.90
N GLY A 58 -12.57 -3.76 -0.80
CA GLY A 58 -11.90 -3.10 -1.92
C GLY A 58 -10.78 -3.93 -2.55
N ALA A 59 -10.93 -4.26 -3.84
CA ALA A 59 -9.86 -4.41 -4.83
C ALA A 59 -10.42 -4.77 -6.22
N GLY A 60 -10.49 -3.76 -7.10
CA GLY A 60 -10.17 -3.84 -8.53
C GLY A 60 -11.01 -4.73 -9.47
N ARG A 61 -11.81 -4.08 -10.34
CA ARG A 61 -11.59 -4.11 -11.81
C ARG A 61 -12.49 -3.11 -12.56
N SER A 62 -11.82 -2.03 -13.00
CA SER A 62 -11.94 -1.27 -14.26
C SER A 62 -13.31 -0.74 -14.70
N ALA A 63 -13.48 0.59 -14.65
CA ALA A 63 -13.24 1.51 -15.79
C ALA A 63 -14.15 2.74 -15.70
N ASP A 64 -13.58 3.93 -15.43
CA ASP A 64 -13.92 5.17 -16.15
C ASP A 64 -12.85 6.23 -15.88
N GLY A 65 -12.45 6.96 -16.92
CA GLY A 65 -11.23 7.77 -16.96
C GLY A 65 -11.31 9.13 -16.25
N GLY A 66 -10.17 9.56 -15.72
CA GLY A 66 -9.93 10.94 -15.30
C GLY A 66 -8.50 11.10 -14.80
N GLY A 67 -7.65 11.78 -15.56
CA GLY A 67 -6.24 11.96 -15.22
C GLY A 67 -6.03 12.78 -13.93
N GLY A 68 -5.07 12.34 -13.12
CA GLY A 68 -4.56 13.06 -11.95
C GLY A 68 -4.13 12.09 -10.86
N SER A 69 -2.81 11.87 -10.75
CA SER A 69 -2.13 10.88 -9.90
C SER A 69 -2.39 9.43 -10.33
N GLU A 70 -1.35 8.78 -10.88
CA GLU A 70 -1.35 7.33 -11.07
C GLU A 70 -1.64 6.66 -9.72
N ASP A 71 -2.86 6.13 -9.55
CA ASP A 71 -3.26 5.29 -8.42
C ASP A 71 -2.42 4.01 -8.48
N VAL A 72 -1.32 4.01 -7.73
CA VAL A 72 -0.40 2.86 -7.64
C VAL A 72 -0.88 1.81 -6.65
N GLY A 73 -1.91 2.14 -5.86
CA GLY A 73 -2.57 1.29 -4.88
C GLY A 73 -1.67 0.81 -3.74
N ALA A 74 -2.15 -0.21 -3.02
CA ALA A 74 -1.44 -0.80 -1.88
C ALA A 74 -0.36 -1.83 -2.25
N GLY A 75 -0.22 -2.15 -3.53
CA GLY A 75 0.61 -3.26 -3.99
C GLY A 75 0.02 -4.65 -3.66
N PRO A 76 0.70 -5.73 -4.08
CA PRO A 76 0.20 -7.10 -3.94
C PRO A 76 0.05 -7.58 -2.50
N ASP A 77 0.81 -7.00 -1.57
CA ASP A 77 0.81 -7.35 -0.14
C ASP A 77 -0.10 -6.45 0.70
N GLY A 78 -0.78 -5.47 0.09
CA GLY A 78 -1.67 -4.55 0.80
C GLY A 78 -0.92 -3.71 1.85
N GLY A 79 0.35 -3.37 1.59
CA GLY A 79 1.19 -2.63 2.53
C GLY A 79 1.80 -3.44 3.67
N LYS A 80 1.49 -4.73 3.80
CA LYS A 80 1.96 -5.58 4.90
C LYS A 80 3.46 -5.87 4.77
N LEU A 81 4.13 -5.95 5.92
CA LEU A 81 5.54 -6.32 6.00
C LEU A 81 5.75 -7.75 5.51
N ARG A 82 6.64 -7.92 4.52
CA ARG A 82 7.09 -9.23 4.07
C ARG A 82 8.01 -9.81 5.13
N LYS A 83 7.70 -11.01 5.63
CA LYS A 83 8.45 -11.69 6.71
C LYS A 83 9.25 -12.85 6.14
N GLY A 84 10.45 -13.07 6.67
CA GLY A 84 11.32 -14.17 6.28
C GLY A 84 12.39 -14.46 7.34
N PRO A 85 13.06 -15.62 7.26
CA PRO A 85 14.01 -16.08 8.28
C PRO A 85 15.25 -15.18 8.42
N GLU A 86 15.56 -14.39 7.39
CA GLU A 86 16.73 -13.50 7.32
C GLU A 86 16.37 -12.03 7.58
N MET A 87 15.16 -11.77 8.08
CA MET A 87 14.73 -10.43 8.48
C MET A 87 15.63 -9.85 9.57
N SER A 88 16.25 -8.69 9.30
CA SER A 88 17.03 -7.93 10.28
C SER A 88 16.26 -7.72 11.60
N ASP A 89 16.86 -8.01 12.76
CA ASP A 89 16.24 -7.81 14.08
C ASP A 89 15.74 -6.36 14.31
N SER A 90 16.36 -5.38 13.66
CA SER A 90 15.96 -3.97 13.69
C SER A 90 14.57 -3.73 13.10
N LEU A 91 14.07 -4.63 12.24
CA LEU A 91 12.73 -4.55 11.69
C LEU A 91 11.65 -4.93 12.70
N LYS A 92 11.99 -5.67 13.77
CA LYS A 92 11.04 -6.01 14.85
C LYS A 92 10.54 -4.79 15.63
N TYR A 93 11.32 -3.70 15.61
CA TYR A 93 10.99 -2.45 16.30
C TYR A 93 10.47 -1.35 15.35
N SER A 94 10.49 -1.62 14.04
CA SER A 94 9.96 -0.71 13.04
C SER A 94 8.43 -0.77 13.04
N GLN A 95 7.78 0.38 12.88
CA GLN A 95 6.33 0.42 12.76
C GLN A 95 5.92 0.07 11.33
N GLU A 96 4.98 -0.86 11.19
CA GLU A 96 4.38 -1.21 9.90
C GLU A 96 3.39 -0.11 9.50
N VAL A 97 3.55 0.40 8.28
CA VAL A 97 2.69 1.43 7.70
C VAL A 97 1.95 0.82 6.52
N THR A 98 0.65 0.58 6.67
CA THR A 98 -0.20 -0.03 5.63
C THR A 98 -1.12 0.96 4.95
N SER A 99 -1.11 2.23 5.36
CA SER A 99 -1.96 3.27 4.79
C SER A 99 -1.23 4.61 4.76
N PRO A 100 -1.48 5.48 3.76
CA PRO A 100 -0.87 6.81 3.68
C PRO A 100 -1.31 7.76 4.81
N ASP A 101 -2.48 7.53 5.42
CA ASP A 101 -2.99 8.30 6.57
C ASP A 101 -2.36 7.87 7.90
N GLN A 102 -1.59 6.78 7.92
CA GLN A 102 -1.06 6.23 9.16
C GLN A 102 0.19 6.98 9.62
N GLU A 103 0.00 7.82 10.64
CA GLU A 103 1.07 8.61 11.25
C GLU A 103 2.06 7.76 12.08
N PRO A 104 3.32 8.22 12.22
CA PRO A 104 4.32 7.55 13.04
C PRO A 104 3.93 7.68 14.53
N GLU A 105 4.02 6.57 15.28
CA GLU A 105 3.72 6.55 16.71
C GLU A 105 4.66 7.46 17.53
N ARG A 106 5.85 7.77 16.99
CA ARG A 106 6.80 8.73 17.57
C ARG A 106 7.76 9.29 16.53
N GLU A 107 8.19 10.52 16.77
CA GLU A 107 9.21 11.20 15.97
C GLU A 107 10.53 10.40 15.93
N GLY A 108 11.15 10.32 14.76
CA GLY A 108 12.41 9.61 14.56
C GLY A 108 12.32 8.08 14.59
N ARG A 109 11.12 7.48 14.67
CA ARG A 109 10.97 6.03 14.52
C ARG A 109 11.26 5.58 13.09
N SER A 110 11.85 4.40 12.95
CA SER A 110 11.94 3.70 11.67
C SER A 110 10.58 3.09 11.31
N LEU A 111 10.13 3.35 10.10
CA LEU A 111 8.89 2.84 9.53
C LEU A 111 9.22 1.81 8.46
N VAL A 112 8.29 0.89 8.23
CA VAL A 112 8.41 -0.11 7.18
C VAL A 112 7.08 -0.29 6.46
N THR A 113 7.13 -0.34 5.14
CA THR A 113 5.93 -0.50 4.31
C THR A 113 6.25 -1.28 3.04
N THR A 114 5.21 -1.87 2.46
CA THR A 114 5.20 -2.35 1.07
C THR A 114 4.15 -1.62 0.24
N HIS A 115 3.50 -0.60 0.81
CA HIS A 115 2.36 0.08 0.20
C HIS A 115 2.85 1.07 -0.84
N HIS A 116 2.42 0.92 -2.09
CA HIS A 116 2.96 1.74 -3.17
C HIS A 116 2.61 3.21 -3.01
N GLU A 117 1.38 3.54 -2.60
CA GLU A 117 1.02 4.95 -2.35
C GLU A 117 1.82 5.59 -1.22
N VAL A 118 2.10 4.86 -0.12
CA VAL A 118 2.93 5.38 0.98
C VAL A 118 4.34 5.71 0.46
N ILE A 119 4.93 4.80 -0.31
CA ILE A 119 6.26 4.98 -0.91
C ILE A 119 6.26 6.15 -1.90
N LYS A 120 5.23 6.25 -2.73
CA LYS A 120 5.05 7.31 -3.71
C LYS A 120 4.94 8.68 -3.04
N GLN A 121 4.03 8.82 -2.08
CA GLN A 121 3.83 10.06 -1.33
C GLN A 121 5.10 10.47 -0.56
N TRP A 122 5.77 9.51 0.08
CA TRP A 122 7.02 9.76 0.77
C TRP A 122 8.10 10.34 -0.17
N ALA A 123 8.21 9.80 -1.38
CA ALA A 123 9.16 10.28 -2.38
C ALA A 123 8.77 11.64 -2.97
N GLU A 124 7.50 11.82 -3.34
CA GLU A 124 6.99 13.08 -3.93
C GLU A 124 7.13 14.25 -2.96
N GLU A 125 6.84 14.06 -1.67
CA GLU A 125 7.04 15.08 -0.63
C GLU A 125 8.51 15.54 -0.53
N ARG A 126 9.44 14.67 -0.94
CA ARG A 126 10.89 14.92 -0.93
C ARG A 126 11.41 15.35 -2.29
N ASN A 127 10.53 15.60 -3.26
CA ASN A 127 10.88 15.86 -4.66
C ASN A 127 11.78 14.74 -5.25
N ALA A 128 11.56 13.52 -4.80
CA ALA A 128 12.35 12.36 -5.17
C ALA A 128 11.65 11.58 -6.30
N VAL A 129 12.40 11.19 -7.32
CA VAL A 129 11.90 10.50 -8.50
C VAL A 129 12.40 9.05 -8.49
N PRO A 130 11.56 8.04 -8.78
CA PRO A 130 12.02 6.65 -8.88
C PRO A 130 13.16 6.51 -9.89
N ALA A 131 14.25 5.87 -9.46
CA ALA A 131 15.46 5.74 -10.27
C ALA A 131 16.14 4.39 -10.06
N THR A 132 17.03 4.03 -10.97
CA THR A 132 17.93 2.88 -10.85
C THR A 132 19.37 3.30 -11.09
N VAL A 133 20.33 2.58 -10.50
CA VAL A 133 21.76 2.82 -10.76
C VAL A 133 22.14 2.18 -12.10
N SER A 134 22.62 3.01 -13.02
CA SER A 134 23.06 2.56 -14.34
C SER A 134 24.16 1.50 -14.22
N GLY A 135 24.05 0.42 -15.00
CA GLY A 135 25.06 -0.64 -15.00
C GLY A 135 24.96 -1.67 -13.86
N THR A 136 23.95 -1.55 -12.99
CA THR A 136 23.60 -2.61 -12.02
C THR A 136 22.46 -3.50 -12.49
N GLU A 137 21.94 -3.25 -13.70
CA GLU A 137 20.90 -4.03 -14.37
C GLU A 137 21.40 -5.44 -14.67
N HIS A 138 20.59 -6.45 -14.38
CA HIS A 138 20.93 -7.86 -14.66
C HIS A 138 19.71 -8.60 -15.20
N GLY A 139 19.91 -9.43 -16.22
CA GLY A 139 18.85 -10.28 -16.77
C GLY A 139 17.66 -9.54 -17.39
N GLY A 140 17.81 -8.26 -17.75
CA GLY A 140 16.70 -7.44 -18.27
C GLY A 140 15.80 -6.82 -17.20
N HIS A 141 16.21 -6.87 -15.93
CA HIS A 141 15.54 -6.22 -14.81
C HIS A 141 16.32 -4.99 -14.35
N LEU A 142 15.60 -4.02 -13.74
CA LEU A 142 16.23 -2.86 -13.12
C LEU A 142 17.27 -3.33 -12.10
N GLY A 143 18.38 -2.59 -11.97
CA GLY A 143 19.44 -2.93 -11.04
C GLY A 143 19.10 -2.58 -9.59
N VAL A 144 19.97 -1.83 -8.94
CA VAL A 144 19.69 -1.28 -7.61
C VAL A 144 18.60 -0.22 -7.73
N LEU A 145 17.50 -0.40 -6.99
CA LEU A 145 16.42 0.57 -6.92
C LEU A 145 16.82 1.72 -5.98
N ARG A 146 16.63 2.95 -6.46
CA ARG A 146 16.96 4.20 -5.75
C ARG A 146 15.87 5.25 -5.99
N PHE A 147 16.04 6.39 -5.33
CA PHE A 147 15.32 7.61 -5.61
C PHE A 147 16.33 8.70 -5.97
N ASP A 148 16.06 9.42 -7.05
CA ASP A 148 16.80 10.60 -7.48
C ASP A 148 16.21 11.84 -6.81
N PHE A 149 16.99 12.52 -5.98
CA PHE A 149 16.59 13.74 -5.28
C PHE A 149 17.04 15.02 -6.03
N GLY A 150 17.43 14.88 -7.31
CA GLY A 150 17.91 16.00 -8.13
C GLY A 150 19.38 16.37 -7.89
N ASP A 151 20.18 15.48 -7.29
CA ASP A 151 21.61 15.71 -7.12
C ASP A 151 22.36 15.46 -8.44
N LYS A 152 23.14 16.46 -8.87
CA LYS A 152 23.80 16.49 -10.18
C LYS A 152 24.91 15.44 -10.37
N ASN A 153 25.30 14.71 -9.33
CA ASN A 153 26.37 13.70 -9.37
C ASN A 153 25.87 12.25 -9.24
N SER A 154 24.57 12.02 -9.39
CA SER A 154 24.02 10.68 -9.26
C SER A 154 24.06 9.93 -10.61
N ASP A 155 24.70 8.76 -10.67
CA ASP A 155 24.69 7.84 -11.83
C ASP A 155 23.32 7.12 -11.98
N LEU A 156 22.26 7.88 -11.70
CA LEU A 156 20.89 7.41 -11.57
C LEU A 156 20.14 7.66 -12.87
N ARG A 157 19.49 6.61 -13.35
CA ARG A 157 18.55 6.65 -14.45
C ARG A 157 17.14 6.69 -13.88
N GLN A 158 16.40 7.75 -14.17
CA GLN A 158 14.98 7.86 -13.81
C GLN A 158 14.17 6.79 -14.57
N VAL A 159 13.24 6.16 -13.87
CA VAL A 159 12.35 5.10 -14.39
C VAL A 159 10.92 5.42 -14.00
N SER A 160 9.93 4.76 -14.62
CA SER A 160 8.54 4.93 -14.22
C SER A 160 8.25 4.27 -12.87
N TRP A 161 7.23 4.79 -12.16
CA TRP A 161 6.73 4.17 -10.92
C TRP A 161 6.34 2.71 -11.13
N GLU A 162 5.68 2.40 -12.26
CA GLU A 162 5.29 1.03 -12.61
C GLU A 162 6.50 0.09 -12.69
N GLU A 163 7.59 0.49 -13.35
CA GLU A 163 8.79 -0.35 -13.49
C GLU A 163 9.52 -0.53 -12.15
N TRP A 164 9.55 0.54 -11.35
CA TRP A 164 10.15 0.54 -10.03
C TRP A 164 9.39 -0.41 -9.09
N PHE A 165 8.07 -0.28 -9.00
CA PHE A 165 7.22 -1.12 -8.15
C PHE A 165 7.21 -2.57 -8.62
N LYS A 166 7.16 -2.80 -9.93
CA LYS A 166 7.30 -4.16 -10.49
C LYS A 166 8.57 -4.84 -9.95
N THR A 167 9.72 -4.17 -10.02
CA THR A 167 10.98 -4.74 -9.52
C THR A 167 10.97 -4.87 -7.99
N PHE A 168 10.36 -3.94 -7.28
CA PHE A 168 10.21 -3.97 -5.82
C PHE A 168 9.40 -5.18 -5.35
N ASP A 169 8.29 -5.47 -6.03
CA ASP A 169 7.41 -6.60 -5.76
C ASP A 169 7.99 -7.94 -6.20
N GLU A 170 8.56 -8.02 -7.41
CA GLU A 170 9.19 -9.24 -7.93
C GLU A 170 10.31 -9.73 -7.01
N ARG A 171 10.97 -8.81 -6.30
CA ARG A 171 12.05 -9.10 -5.35
C ARG A 171 11.58 -9.25 -3.91
N GLY A 172 10.29 -9.06 -3.64
CA GLY A 172 9.73 -9.15 -2.29
C GLY A 172 10.37 -8.17 -1.29
N LEU A 173 10.70 -6.96 -1.73
CA LEU A 173 11.44 -5.99 -0.90
C LEU A 173 10.54 -5.33 0.15
N ASN A 174 11.11 -4.93 1.27
CA ASN A 174 10.46 -4.05 2.25
C ASN A 174 11.07 -2.66 2.14
N PHE A 175 10.21 -1.63 2.10
CA PHE A 175 10.64 -0.24 2.11
C PHE A 175 10.76 0.25 3.55
N ILE A 176 11.98 0.46 4.02
CA ILE A 176 12.27 0.95 5.35
C ILE A 176 12.68 2.39 5.24
N TYR A 177 12.00 3.27 5.97
CA TYR A 177 12.26 4.70 5.89
C TYR A 177 12.13 5.37 7.25
N GLN A 178 12.53 6.62 7.29
CA GLN A 178 12.31 7.49 8.43
C GLN A 178 11.70 8.78 7.90
N GLU A 179 10.66 9.29 8.55
CA GLU A 179 10.04 10.56 8.12
C GLU A 179 10.88 11.76 8.54
N GLN A 180 11.32 11.77 9.79
CA GLN A 180 12.03 12.89 10.41
C GLN A 180 13.29 12.41 11.15
N ARG A 181 14.35 13.21 11.11
CA ARG A 181 15.56 13.01 11.93
C ARG A 181 15.29 13.45 13.37
N SER A 182 16.19 13.13 14.29
CA SER A 182 16.12 13.57 15.71
C SER A 182 16.07 15.08 15.92
N ASP A 183 16.35 15.87 14.88
CA ASP A 183 16.32 17.34 14.87
C ASP A 183 14.99 17.90 14.34
N GLY A 184 14.00 17.05 14.03
CA GLY A 184 12.71 17.43 13.43
C GLY A 184 12.76 17.70 11.92
N GLN A 185 13.94 17.68 11.31
CA GLN A 185 14.09 17.84 9.86
C GLN A 185 13.65 16.59 9.10
N GLN A 186 13.04 16.78 7.93
CA GLN A 186 12.66 15.71 7.02
C GLN A 186 13.86 14.82 6.66
N SER A 187 13.71 13.51 6.80
CA SER A 187 14.76 12.53 6.53
C SER A 187 14.62 11.96 5.12
N ASN A 188 15.71 11.94 4.37
CA ASN A 188 15.82 11.25 3.07
C ASN A 188 16.32 9.81 3.22
N PHE A 189 16.33 9.30 4.45
CA PHE A 189 16.80 7.95 4.73
C PHE A 189 15.76 6.93 4.28
N PHE A 190 16.16 6.08 3.35
CA PHE A 190 15.45 4.85 3.02
C PHE A 190 16.44 3.71 2.80
N ARG A 191 15.95 2.49 3.03
CA ARG A 191 16.63 1.23 2.74
C ARG A 191 15.61 0.24 2.19
N LEU A 192 16.04 -0.55 1.22
CA LEU A 192 15.30 -1.69 0.73
C LEU A 192 15.92 -2.95 1.33
N GLU A 193 15.13 -3.75 2.03
CA GLU A 193 15.55 -5.04 2.58
C GLU A 193 14.77 -6.16 1.91
N ASN A 194 15.44 -7.25 1.55
CA ASN A 194 14.77 -8.47 1.12
C ASN A 194 14.77 -9.47 2.29
N PRO A 195 13.61 -9.85 2.84
CA PRO A 195 13.51 -10.78 3.97
C PRO A 195 13.80 -12.25 3.60
N GLY A 196 13.88 -12.58 2.31
CA GLY A 196 14.15 -13.93 1.79
C GLY A 196 15.44 -14.03 0.97
N ARG A 197 16.43 -13.18 1.24
CA ARG A 197 17.69 -13.16 0.49
C ARG A 197 18.64 -14.28 0.95
N GLU A 198 18.60 -15.43 0.29
CA GLU A 198 19.77 -16.28 0.19
C GLU A 198 20.85 -15.49 -0.60
N ASP A 199 21.84 -14.94 0.10
CA ASP A 199 23.00 -14.28 -0.51
C ASP A 199 23.62 -15.22 -1.58
N ALA A 200 23.68 -14.74 -2.83
CA ALA A 200 24.46 -15.33 -3.91
C ALA A 200 25.67 -14.44 -4.23
#